data_AF-A0A525CI23-F1
#
_entry.id   AF-A0A525CI23-F1
#
_cell.length_a   1.000
_cell.length_b   1.000
_cell.length_c   1.000
_cell.angle_alpha   90.00
_cell.angle_beta   90.00
_cell.angle_gamma   90.00
#
_symmetry.space_group_name_H-M   'P 1'
#
loop_
_entity.id
_entity.type
_entity.pdbx_description
1 polymer ?
#
loop_
_entity_poly.entity_id
_entity_poly.type
_entity_poly.pdbx_seq_one_letter_code
_entity_poly.pdbx_strand_id
1 'polypeptide(L)'
;MQSGNMDINMKRIVWFLQNVFIPVVTVGTATMVAILNFSVSKVDQDLKQQIASVDLAIKEAQNEREKLNAEREFNFKIYDLVQQSIEEGNEKKQEVAKQFVIVMVDGELRNRLLGVLEAGGTDAIKQQTALLLRKEEQFNVQQQIIFSKPKVVKEAFDWEDFDYDIFWCERSGRIAKEQAGIIANQMKADGAKGRVRVRELPNSVNAKSNYKVSGYSIRMGKSELRQANALKDMSEKVLDNNGFNADFVLQPTRQRTKWYLSAFVCP
;
A
#
# COMPACT_ATOMS: atom_id res chain seq x y z
N MET A 1 -11.66 -9.53 -91.65
CA MET A 1 -10.48 -9.99 -90.89
C MET A 1 -10.34 -9.14 -89.63
N GLN A 2 -10.90 -9.56 -88.50
CA GLN A 2 -10.74 -8.85 -87.20
C GLN A 2 -10.93 -9.79 -85.99
N SER A 3 -10.54 -11.06 -86.12
CA SER A 3 -10.70 -12.08 -85.06
C SER A 3 -9.37 -12.56 -84.44
N GLY A 4 -8.23 -11.96 -84.80
CA GLY A 4 -6.91 -12.41 -84.35
C GLY A 4 -6.35 -11.71 -83.10
N ASN A 5 -6.95 -10.60 -82.65
CA ASN A 5 -6.37 -9.75 -81.59
C ASN A 5 -6.94 -10.00 -80.18
N MET A 6 -8.01 -10.80 -80.05
CA MET A 6 -8.64 -11.08 -78.75
C MET A 6 -8.01 -12.28 -78.02
N ASP A 7 -7.56 -13.29 -78.76
CA ASP A 7 -6.98 -14.53 -78.19
C ASP A 7 -5.63 -14.32 -77.49
N ILE A 8 -4.82 -13.36 -77.97
CA ILE A 8 -3.49 -13.08 -77.42
C ILE A 8 -3.60 -12.39 -76.05
N ASN A 9 -4.62 -11.54 -75.85
CA ASN A 9 -4.88 -10.90 -74.56
C ASN A 9 -5.42 -11.90 -73.53
N MET A 10 -6.28 -12.83 -73.95
CA MET A 10 -6.88 -13.80 -73.01
C MET A 10 -5.85 -14.81 -72.48
N LYS A 11 -4.92 -15.29 -73.32
CA LYS A 11 -3.82 -16.17 -72.86
C LYS A 11 -2.86 -15.48 -71.89
N ARG A 12 -2.58 -14.19 -72.09
CA ARG A 12 -1.76 -13.39 -71.16
C ARG A 12 -2.44 -13.19 -69.81
N ILE A 13 -3.75 -12.97 -69.80
CA ILE A 13 -4.54 -12.82 -68.56
C ILE A 13 -4.57 -14.15 -67.79
N VAL A 14 -4.82 -15.28 -68.47
CA VAL A 14 -4.84 -16.61 -67.84
C VAL A 14 -3.47 -16.95 -67.26
N TRP A 15 -2.38 -16.68 -68.00
CA TRP A 15 -1.02 -16.88 -67.53
C TRP A 15 -0.69 -16.01 -66.31
N PHE A 16 -1.10 -14.74 -66.30
CA PHE A 16 -0.89 -13.83 -65.17
C PHE A 16 -1.68 -14.26 -63.93
N LEU A 17 -2.95 -14.65 -64.10
CA LEU A 17 -3.78 -15.15 -63.00
C LEU A 17 -3.19 -16.43 -62.38
N GLN A 18 -2.77 -17.38 -63.21
CA GLN A 18 -2.25 -18.66 -62.72
C GLN A 18 -0.87 -18.56 -62.10
N ASN A 19 0.05 -17.78 -62.71
CA ASN A 19 1.46 -17.78 -62.29
C ASN A 19 1.82 -16.65 -61.33
N VAL A 20 1.00 -15.60 -61.22
CA VAL A 20 1.29 -14.45 -60.33
C VAL A 20 0.22 -14.30 -59.26
N PHE A 21 -1.07 -14.29 -59.65
CA PHE A 21 -2.14 -13.96 -58.71
C PHE A 21 -2.41 -15.09 -57.69
N ILE A 22 -2.55 -16.34 -58.15
CA ILE A 22 -2.82 -17.49 -57.26
C ILE A 22 -1.71 -17.70 -56.22
N PRO A 23 -0.40 -17.69 -56.57
CA PRO A 23 0.67 -17.84 -55.59
C PRO A 23 0.70 -16.70 -54.55
N VAL A 24 0.46 -15.45 -54.98
CA VAL A 24 0.47 -14.29 -54.08
C VAL A 24 -0.67 -14.36 -53.06
N VAL A 25 -1.88 -14.74 -53.50
CA VAL A 25 -3.02 -14.92 -52.59
C VAL A 25 -2.75 -16.06 -51.60
N THR A 26 -2.14 -17.15 -52.05
CA THR A 26 -1.80 -18.31 -51.19
C THR A 26 -0.73 -17.97 -50.15
N VAL A 27 0.29 -17.20 -50.52
CA VAL A 27 1.30 -16.70 -49.56
C VAL A 27 0.64 -15.73 -48.58
N GLY A 28 -0.20 -14.81 -49.07
CA GLY A 28 -0.92 -13.85 -48.24
C GLY A 28 -1.79 -14.50 -47.17
N THR A 29 -2.59 -15.50 -47.54
CA THR A 29 -3.43 -16.25 -46.59
C THR A 29 -2.59 -17.04 -45.60
N ALA A 30 -1.50 -17.68 -46.03
CA ALA A 30 -0.59 -18.40 -45.12
C ALA A 30 0.07 -17.46 -44.09
N THR A 31 0.55 -16.27 -44.49
CA THR A 31 1.08 -15.27 -43.56
C THR A 31 0.04 -14.78 -42.57
N MET A 32 -1.21 -14.56 -43.02
CA MET A 32 -2.29 -14.11 -42.15
C MET A 32 -2.63 -15.17 -41.08
N VAL A 33 -2.69 -16.45 -41.47
CA VAL A 33 -2.90 -17.56 -40.53
C VAL A 33 -1.75 -17.65 -39.52
N ALA A 34 -0.49 -17.50 -39.96
CA ALA A 34 0.66 -17.52 -39.07
C ALA A 34 0.63 -16.36 -38.03
N ILE A 35 0.24 -15.16 -38.45
CA ILE A 35 0.11 -13.99 -37.55
C ILE A 35 -1.02 -14.19 -36.55
N LEU A 36 -2.17 -14.72 -36.99
CA LEU A 36 -3.30 -15.03 -36.11
C LEU A 36 -2.91 -16.09 -35.07
N ASN A 37 -2.23 -17.16 -35.49
CA ASN A 37 -1.80 -18.24 -34.60
C ASN A 37 -0.76 -17.76 -33.57
N PHE A 38 0.17 -16.89 -33.99
CA PHE A 38 1.14 -16.26 -33.08
C PHE A 38 0.49 -15.29 -32.08
N SER A 39 -0.54 -14.56 -32.52
CA SER A 39 -1.28 -13.63 -31.67
C SER A 39 -2.12 -14.37 -30.62
N VAL A 40 -2.78 -15.46 -31.00
CA VAL A 40 -3.54 -16.32 -30.08
C VAL A 40 -2.62 -16.95 -29.04
N SER A 41 -1.44 -17.45 -29.44
CA SER A 41 -0.47 -18.05 -28.52
C SER A 41 0.06 -17.06 -27.47
N LYS A 42 0.28 -15.80 -27.84
CA LYS A 42 0.70 -14.75 -26.88
C LYS A 42 -0.42 -14.39 -25.89
N VAL A 43 -1.66 -14.30 -26.37
CA VAL A 43 -2.82 -14.02 -25.51
C VAL A 43 -3.03 -15.13 -24.49
N ASP A 44 -2.89 -16.40 -24.89
CA ASP A 44 -2.99 -17.54 -23.97
C ASP A 44 -1.90 -17.55 -22.89
N GLN A 45 -0.68 -17.14 -23.22
CA GLN A 45 0.40 -17.04 -22.23
C GLN A 45 0.17 -15.91 -21.23
N ASP A 46 -0.25 -14.74 -21.69
CA ASP A 46 -0.52 -13.58 -20.82
C ASP A 46 -1.73 -13.85 -19.91
N LEU A 47 -2.77 -14.50 -20.45
CA LEU A 47 -3.94 -14.91 -19.68
C LEU A 47 -3.58 -15.95 -18.61
N LYS A 48 -2.74 -16.95 -18.95
CA LYS A 48 -2.25 -17.94 -17.97
C LYS A 48 -1.42 -17.31 -16.85
N GLN A 49 -0.58 -16.32 -17.17
CA GLN A 49 0.20 -15.60 -16.16
C GLN A 49 -0.70 -14.77 -15.23
N GLN A 50 -1.70 -14.09 -15.79
CA GLN A 50 -2.65 -13.33 -14.98
C GLN A 50 -3.47 -14.24 -14.05
N ILE A 51 -3.99 -15.36 -14.55
CA ILE A 51 -4.72 -16.34 -13.73
C ILE A 51 -3.84 -16.88 -12.59
N ALA A 52 -2.59 -17.28 -12.89
CA ALA A 52 -1.67 -17.77 -11.86
C ALA A 52 -1.36 -16.71 -10.78
N SER A 53 -1.23 -15.44 -11.17
CA SER A 53 -1.00 -14.35 -10.21
C SER A 53 -2.23 -14.06 -9.34
N VAL A 54 -3.43 -14.19 -9.91
CA VAL A 54 -4.68 -14.02 -9.18
C VAL A 54 -4.91 -15.19 -8.23
N ASP A 55 -4.64 -16.42 -8.65
CA ASP A 55 -4.75 -17.61 -7.78
C ASP A 55 -3.79 -17.53 -6.59
N LEU A 56 -2.56 -17.05 -6.80
CA LEU A 56 -1.61 -16.80 -5.72
C LEU A 56 -2.14 -15.74 -4.75
N ALA A 57 -2.64 -14.61 -5.25
CA ALA A 57 -3.20 -13.55 -4.41
C ALA A 57 -4.45 -14.01 -3.63
N ILE A 58 -5.33 -14.81 -4.26
CA ILE A 58 -6.49 -15.41 -3.59
C ILE A 58 -6.06 -16.36 -2.48
N LYS A 59 -5.07 -17.22 -2.75
CA LYS A 59 -4.55 -18.18 -1.77
C LYS A 59 -3.87 -17.47 -0.59
N GLU A 60 -3.10 -16.42 -0.85
CA GLU A 60 -2.50 -15.58 0.20
C GLU A 60 -3.58 -14.91 1.06
N ALA A 61 -4.59 -14.30 0.43
CA ALA A 61 -5.70 -13.68 1.13
C ALA A 61 -6.53 -14.69 1.95
N GLN A 62 -6.71 -15.92 1.45
CA GLN A 62 -7.36 -17.00 2.18
C GLN A 62 -6.54 -17.42 3.41
N ASN A 63 -5.24 -17.67 3.23
CA ASN A 63 -4.35 -18.02 4.34
C ASN A 63 -4.30 -16.92 5.41
N GLU A 64 -4.31 -15.65 4.99
CA GLU A 64 -4.35 -14.50 5.91
C GLU A 64 -5.67 -14.46 6.68
N ARG A 65 -6.81 -14.65 6.00
CA ARG A 65 -8.12 -14.74 6.66
C ARG A 65 -8.21 -15.90 7.63
N GLU A 66 -7.70 -17.06 7.27
CA GLU A 66 -7.67 -18.24 8.15
C GLU A 66 -6.83 -17.97 9.39
N LYS A 67 -5.65 -17.35 9.24
CA LYS A 67 -4.82 -16.92 10.38
C LYS A 67 -5.55 -15.95 11.29
N LEU A 68 -6.16 -14.90 10.73
CA LEU A 68 -6.92 -13.91 11.51
C LEU A 68 -8.13 -14.53 12.20
N ASN A 69 -8.83 -15.44 11.53
CA ASN A 69 -9.98 -16.13 12.13
C ASN A 69 -9.53 -17.07 13.27
N ALA A 70 -8.45 -17.82 13.08
CA ALA A 70 -7.87 -18.68 14.11
C ALA A 70 -7.40 -17.87 15.32
N GLU A 71 -6.77 -16.71 15.09
CA GLU A 71 -6.35 -15.78 16.14
C GLU A 71 -7.54 -15.22 16.92
N ARG A 72 -8.60 -14.78 16.22
CA ARG A 72 -9.83 -14.30 16.87
C ARG A 72 -10.53 -15.38 17.67
N GLU A 73 -10.64 -16.59 17.12
CA GLU A 73 -11.25 -17.72 17.82
C GLU A 73 -10.44 -18.12 19.06
N PHE A 74 -9.11 -18.11 18.96
CA PHE A 74 -8.23 -18.33 20.09
C PHE A 74 -8.45 -17.26 21.17
N ASN A 75 -8.41 -15.98 20.81
CA ASN A 75 -8.62 -14.86 21.75
C ASN A 75 -9.99 -14.92 22.43
N PHE A 76 -11.04 -15.29 21.69
CA PHE A 76 -12.39 -15.48 22.23
C PHE A 76 -12.44 -16.61 23.26
N LYS A 77 -11.81 -17.76 22.97
CA LYS A 77 -11.72 -18.89 23.93
C LYS A 77 -10.97 -18.52 25.20
N ILE A 78 -9.95 -17.67 25.11
CA ILE A 78 -9.23 -17.21 26.31
C ILE A 78 -10.12 -16.31 27.17
N TYR A 79 -10.90 -15.42 26.56
CA TYR A 79 -11.88 -14.60 27.27
C TYR A 79 -12.89 -15.47 28.04
N ASP A 80 -13.50 -16.45 27.36
CA ASP A 80 -14.47 -17.37 27.97
C ASP A 80 -13.83 -18.15 29.14
N LEU A 81 -12.59 -18.62 28.95
CA LEU A 81 -11.86 -19.35 29.98
C LEU A 81 -11.57 -18.48 31.22
N VAL A 82 -11.15 -17.22 31.02
CA VAL A 82 -10.92 -16.27 32.12
C VAL A 82 -12.22 -16.01 32.86
N GLN A 83 -13.32 -15.72 32.15
CA GLN A 83 -14.62 -15.49 32.75
C GLN A 83 -15.09 -16.70 33.58
N GLN A 84 -15.09 -17.90 33.01
CA GLN A 84 -15.49 -19.12 33.70
C GLN A 84 -14.60 -19.41 34.93
N SER A 85 -13.29 -19.17 34.82
CA SER A 85 -12.37 -19.41 35.93
C SER A 85 -12.63 -18.48 37.14
N ILE A 86 -13.13 -17.27 36.88
CA ILE A 86 -13.51 -16.31 37.92
C ILE A 86 -14.86 -16.70 38.52
N GLU A 87 -15.86 -17.00 37.68
CA GLU A 87 -17.21 -17.41 38.12
C GLU A 87 -17.17 -18.65 39.02
N GLU A 88 -16.31 -19.62 38.69
CA GLU A 88 -16.16 -20.85 39.47
C GLU A 88 -15.29 -20.68 40.73
N GLY A 89 -14.54 -19.59 40.86
CA GLY A 89 -13.65 -19.33 41.99
C GLY A 89 -12.52 -20.37 42.16
N ASN A 90 -12.24 -21.19 41.14
CA ASN A 90 -11.28 -22.29 41.23
C ASN A 90 -9.87 -21.81 40.89
N GLU A 91 -8.99 -21.76 41.90
CA GLU A 91 -7.61 -21.30 41.78
C GLU A 91 -6.82 -22.03 40.68
N LYS A 92 -7.00 -23.35 40.51
CA LYS A 92 -6.30 -24.10 39.45
C LYS A 92 -6.74 -23.68 38.06
N LYS A 93 -8.03 -23.38 37.87
CA LYS A 93 -8.55 -22.90 36.59
C LYS A 93 -8.10 -21.47 36.31
N GLN A 94 -8.03 -20.63 37.34
CA GLN A 94 -7.51 -19.27 37.22
C GLN A 94 -6.02 -19.24 36.88
N GLU A 95 -5.22 -20.16 37.44
CA GLU A 95 -3.81 -20.32 37.07
C GLU A 95 -3.65 -20.68 35.59
N VAL A 96 -4.44 -21.65 35.12
CA VAL A 96 -4.44 -22.06 33.71
C VAL A 96 -4.85 -20.89 32.81
N ALA A 97 -5.93 -20.19 33.16
CA ALA A 97 -6.38 -19.01 32.42
C ALA A 97 -5.30 -17.93 32.35
N LYS A 98 -4.60 -17.65 33.45
CA LYS A 98 -3.47 -16.71 33.49
C LYS A 98 -2.34 -17.11 32.53
N GLN A 99 -1.96 -18.39 32.47
CA GLN A 99 -0.92 -18.86 31.54
C GLN A 99 -1.34 -18.68 30.08
N PHE A 100 -2.61 -18.92 29.76
CA PHE A 100 -3.14 -18.65 28.42
C PHE A 100 -3.12 -17.16 28.06
N VAL A 101 -3.44 -16.29 29.03
CA VAL A 101 -3.38 -14.84 28.84
C VAL A 101 -1.94 -14.37 28.59
N ILE A 102 -0.95 -14.93 29.31
CA ILE A 102 0.47 -14.58 29.13
C ILE A 102 0.97 -14.87 27.70
N VAL A 103 0.52 -15.94 27.06
CA VAL A 103 0.97 -16.32 25.71
C VAL A 103 0.25 -15.56 24.58
N MET A 104 -0.68 -14.66 24.90
CA MET A 104 -1.38 -13.86 23.91
C MET A 104 -0.44 -12.84 23.24
N VAL A 105 -0.59 -12.71 21.92
CA VAL A 105 0.18 -11.76 21.10
C VAL A 105 -0.28 -10.31 21.34
N ASP A 106 -1.58 -10.09 21.51
CA ASP A 106 -2.15 -8.77 21.78
C ASP A 106 -1.89 -8.32 23.22
N GLY A 107 -1.03 -7.31 23.38
CA GLY A 107 -0.66 -6.77 24.69
C GLY A 107 -1.77 -5.97 25.39
N GLU A 108 -2.66 -5.31 24.64
CA GLU A 108 -3.73 -4.52 25.27
C GLU A 108 -4.82 -5.44 25.83
N LEU A 109 -5.25 -6.43 25.04
CA LEU A 109 -6.20 -7.44 25.50
C LEU A 109 -5.63 -8.26 26.65
N ARG A 110 -4.35 -8.63 26.58
CA ARG A 110 -3.64 -9.31 27.67
C ARG A 110 -3.70 -8.52 28.98
N ASN A 111 -3.36 -7.22 28.95
CA ASN A 111 -3.39 -6.37 30.14
C ASN A 111 -4.81 -6.27 30.74
N ARG A 112 -5.83 -6.15 29.89
CA ARG A 112 -7.24 -6.10 30.35
C ARG A 112 -7.65 -7.41 31.03
N LEU A 113 -7.29 -8.55 30.45
CA LEU A 113 -7.62 -9.87 31.02
C LEU A 113 -6.85 -10.15 32.32
N LEU A 114 -5.57 -9.73 32.40
CA LEU A 114 -4.81 -9.75 33.66
C LEU A 114 -5.47 -8.83 34.70
N GLY A 115 -5.93 -7.63 34.34
CA GLY A 115 -6.67 -6.76 35.25
C GLY A 115 -7.97 -7.39 35.77
N VAL A 116 -8.68 -8.13 34.91
CA VAL A 116 -9.87 -8.89 35.30
C VAL A 116 -9.54 -10.00 36.31
N LEU A 117 -8.43 -10.73 36.10
CA LEU A 117 -7.92 -11.73 37.05
C LEU A 117 -7.41 -11.11 38.37
N GLU A 118 -6.85 -9.91 38.34
CA GLU A 118 -6.45 -9.16 39.55
C GLU A 118 -7.67 -8.72 40.37
N ALA A 119 -8.76 -8.30 39.71
CA ALA A 119 -9.97 -7.87 40.40
C ALA A 119 -10.79 -9.07 40.94
N GLY A 120 -10.94 -10.11 40.14
CA GLY A 120 -11.86 -11.23 40.39
C GLY A 120 -11.23 -12.55 40.85
N GLY A 121 -9.89 -12.66 40.85
CA GLY A 121 -9.19 -13.91 41.19
C GLY A 121 -9.16 -14.23 42.69
N THR A 122 -8.61 -15.40 43.05
CA THR A 122 -8.28 -15.73 44.45
C THR A 122 -7.07 -14.93 44.93
N ASP A 123 -6.86 -14.81 46.24
CA ASP A 123 -5.79 -13.96 46.80
C ASP A 123 -4.39 -14.28 46.24
N ALA A 124 -4.10 -15.56 45.99
CA ALA A 124 -2.85 -16.00 45.36
C ALA A 124 -2.73 -15.49 43.90
N ILE A 125 -3.82 -15.60 43.12
CA ILE A 125 -3.88 -15.15 41.73
C ILE A 125 -3.81 -13.63 41.64
N LYS A 126 -4.46 -12.90 42.57
CA LYS A 126 -4.37 -11.44 42.63
C LYS A 126 -2.93 -10.98 42.81
N GLN A 127 -2.21 -11.55 43.77
CA GLN A 127 -0.81 -11.19 44.03
C GLN A 127 0.09 -11.49 42.82
N GLN A 128 -0.07 -12.67 42.21
CA GLN A 128 0.73 -13.05 41.05
C GLN A 128 0.43 -12.17 39.82
N THR A 129 -0.83 -11.83 39.60
CA THR A 129 -1.25 -11.01 38.46
C THR A 129 -0.84 -9.55 38.64
N ALA A 130 -0.94 -9.01 39.86
CA ALA A 130 -0.41 -7.69 40.20
C ALA A 130 1.11 -7.60 39.98
N LEU A 131 1.86 -8.67 40.28
CA LEU A 131 3.30 -8.74 40.00
C LEU A 131 3.59 -8.76 38.50
N LEU A 132 2.77 -9.45 37.71
CA LEU A 132 2.91 -9.47 36.24
C LEU A 132 2.57 -8.12 35.63
N LEU A 133 1.46 -7.49 36.02
CA LEU A 133 1.07 -6.15 35.58
C LEU A 133 2.15 -5.12 35.93
N ARG A 134 2.72 -5.16 37.14
CA ARG A 134 3.85 -4.29 37.51
C ARG A 134 5.10 -4.54 36.66
N LYS A 135 5.40 -5.79 36.32
CA LYS A 135 6.52 -6.12 35.42
C LYS A 135 6.26 -5.64 34.00
N GLU A 136 5.03 -5.74 33.51
CA GLU A 136 4.63 -5.21 32.19
C GLU A 136 4.62 -3.68 32.18
N GLU A 137 4.14 -3.02 33.23
CA GLU A 137 4.26 -1.58 33.41
C GLU A 137 5.72 -1.15 33.47
N GLN A 138 6.56 -1.85 34.24
CA GLN A 138 8.01 -1.57 34.28
C GLN A 138 8.69 -1.86 32.95
N PHE A 139 8.26 -2.87 32.20
CA PHE A 139 8.77 -3.16 30.87
C PHE A 139 8.30 -2.10 29.86
N ASN A 140 7.06 -1.64 29.93
CA ASN A 140 6.53 -0.55 29.13
C ASN A 140 7.20 0.77 29.49
N VAL A 141 7.47 1.02 30.77
CA VAL A 141 8.19 2.20 31.25
C VAL A 141 9.67 2.09 30.91
N GLN A 142 10.32 0.92 30.96
CA GLN A 142 11.70 0.74 30.52
C GLN A 142 11.84 0.81 29.01
N GLN A 143 10.91 0.25 28.24
CA GLN A 143 10.81 0.52 26.81
C GLN A 143 10.63 2.02 26.60
N GLN A 144 9.69 2.66 27.30
CA GLN A 144 9.53 4.11 27.23
C GLN A 144 10.78 4.87 27.66
N ILE A 145 11.59 4.43 28.62
CA ILE A 145 12.84 5.08 29.06
C ILE A 145 13.98 4.81 28.08
N ILE A 146 14.02 3.63 27.44
CA ILE A 146 14.92 3.33 26.32
C ILE A 146 14.52 4.20 25.10
N PHE A 147 13.22 4.44 24.89
CA PHE A 147 12.66 5.37 23.92
C PHE A 147 12.64 6.85 24.40
N SER A 148 12.92 7.11 25.68
CA SER A 148 12.91 8.42 26.35
C SER A 148 14.21 8.65 27.11
N LYS A 149 15.33 8.35 26.45
CA LYS A 149 16.56 9.10 26.74
C LYS A 149 16.26 10.60 26.59
N PRO A 150 16.95 11.48 27.35
CA PRO A 150 16.77 12.92 27.23
C PRO A 150 16.87 13.31 25.75
N LYS A 151 15.90 14.12 25.33
CA LYS A 151 15.66 14.64 23.99
C LYS A 151 16.88 15.43 23.48
N VAL A 152 17.95 14.71 23.15
CA VAL A 152 19.06 15.18 22.32
C VAL A 152 18.69 14.72 20.92
N VAL A 153 18.14 15.67 20.14
CA VAL A 153 17.83 15.54 18.71
C VAL A 153 16.96 14.32 18.39
N LYS A 154 15.64 14.56 18.29
CA LYS A 154 14.68 13.73 17.54
C LYS A 154 15.44 13.11 16.36
N GLU A 155 15.62 11.78 16.29
CA GLU A 155 16.11 11.16 15.07
C GLU A 155 15.08 11.52 14.01
N ALA A 156 15.39 12.57 13.28
CA ALA A 156 14.60 13.00 12.17
C ALA A 156 14.57 11.80 11.22
N PHE A 157 13.39 11.48 10.69
CA PHE A 157 13.28 10.42 9.71
C PHE A 157 14.40 10.60 8.67
N ASP A 158 15.21 9.57 8.42
CA ASP A 158 16.26 9.67 7.40
C ASP A 158 15.57 9.77 6.04
N TRP A 159 15.40 11.00 5.58
CA TRP A 159 14.79 11.32 4.30
C TRP A 159 15.62 10.82 3.11
N GLU A 160 16.84 10.33 3.37
CA GLU A 160 17.80 9.94 2.34
C GLU A 160 18.02 11.11 1.36
N ASP A 161 18.63 10.85 0.20
CA ASP A 161 18.87 11.87 -0.84
C ASP A 161 17.66 12.00 -1.80
N PHE A 162 16.43 11.97 -1.26
CA PHE A 162 15.21 12.08 -2.07
C PHE A 162 14.88 13.52 -2.44
N ASP A 163 14.43 13.71 -3.68
CA ASP A 163 13.84 14.96 -4.13
C ASP A 163 12.34 15.00 -3.83
N TYR A 164 11.89 16.11 -3.24
CA TYR A 164 10.51 16.32 -2.85
C TYR A 164 9.96 17.59 -3.51
N ASP A 165 8.89 17.41 -4.26
CA ASP A 165 8.12 18.52 -4.79
C ASP A 165 6.77 18.60 -4.12
N ILE A 166 6.54 19.71 -3.42
CA ILE A 166 5.30 20.01 -2.74
C ILE A 166 4.56 21.03 -3.60
N PHE A 167 3.56 20.54 -4.33
CA PHE A 167 2.72 21.34 -5.18
C PHE A 167 1.55 21.91 -4.38
N TRP A 168 1.22 23.17 -4.60
CA TRP A 168 -0.03 23.76 -4.13
C TRP A 168 -0.89 24.20 -5.32
N CYS A 169 -2.20 23.96 -5.26
CA CYS A 169 -3.09 24.32 -6.36
C CYS A 169 -3.36 25.82 -6.38
N GLU A 170 -3.21 26.44 -7.56
CA GLU A 170 -3.54 27.86 -7.79
C GLU A 170 -4.98 28.19 -7.33
N ARG A 171 -5.95 27.31 -7.63
CA ARG A 171 -7.34 27.44 -7.23
C ARG A 171 -7.56 27.50 -5.71
N SER A 172 -6.74 26.81 -4.92
CA SER A 172 -6.83 26.79 -3.45
C SER A 172 -6.15 28.03 -2.82
N GLY A 173 -5.46 28.84 -3.63
CA GLY A 173 -4.97 30.15 -3.27
C GLY A 173 -3.87 30.14 -2.19
N ARG A 174 -3.78 31.26 -1.47
CA ARG A 174 -2.67 31.53 -0.53
C ARG A 174 -2.59 30.55 0.65
N ILE A 175 -3.72 29.99 1.09
CA ILE A 175 -3.78 29.02 2.20
C ILE A 175 -3.04 27.74 1.81
N ALA A 176 -3.26 27.21 0.60
CA ALA A 176 -2.56 26.02 0.13
C ALA A 176 -1.04 26.26 -0.02
N LYS A 177 -0.64 27.47 -0.44
CA LYS A 177 0.76 27.88 -0.50
C LYS A 177 1.42 27.90 0.89
N GLU A 178 0.70 28.42 1.89
CA GLU A 178 1.17 28.47 3.27
C GLU A 178 1.37 27.06 3.85
N GLN A 179 0.36 26.20 3.69
CA GLN A 179 0.44 24.79 4.11
C GLN A 179 1.62 24.05 3.45
N ALA A 180 1.79 24.21 2.14
CA ALA A 180 2.94 23.64 1.43
C ALA A 180 4.28 24.17 1.95
N GLY A 181 4.33 25.46 2.34
CA GLY A 181 5.50 26.08 2.97
C GLY A 181 5.82 25.50 4.35
N ILE A 182 4.80 25.27 5.18
CA ILE A 182 4.95 24.65 6.51
C ILE A 182 5.57 23.25 6.37
N ILE A 183 5.04 22.43 5.46
CA ILE A 183 5.57 21.08 5.19
C ILE A 183 7.03 21.17 4.75
N ALA A 184 7.35 22.04 3.78
CA ALA A 184 8.70 22.17 3.26
C ALA A 184 9.72 22.62 4.33
N ASN A 185 9.32 23.53 5.21
CA ASN A 185 10.17 24.01 6.31
C ASN A 185 10.40 22.90 7.35
N GLN A 186 9.37 22.11 7.65
CA GLN A 186 9.48 20.97 8.56
C GLN A 186 10.42 19.89 7.99
N MET A 187 10.34 19.58 6.70
CA MET A 187 11.28 18.64 6.06
C MET A 187 12.73 19.09 6.16
N LYS A 188 12.99 20.39 5.96
CA LYS A 188 14.34 20.96 6.11
C LYS A 188 14.81 20.93 7.56
N ALA A 189 13.92 21.20 8.51
CA ALA A 189 14.21 21.12 9.94
C ALA A 189 14.49 19.67 10.39
N ASP A 190 13.80 18.71 9.79
CA ASP A 190 14.04 17.27 9.96
C ASP A 190 15.23 16.75 9.10
N GLY A 191 16.06 17.63 8.53
CA GLY A 191 17.32 17.24 7.92
C GLY A 191 17.22 16.55 6.55
N ALA A 192 16.16 16.80 5.78
CA ALA A 192 16.06 16.29 4.41
C ALA A 192 17.26 16.76 3.55
N LYS A 193 18.02 15.80 3.00
CA LYS A 193 19.26 16.06 2.26
C LYS A 193 19.03 16.38 0.78
N GLY A 194 18.01 15.77 0.17
CA GLY A 194 17.65 16.06 -1.21
C GLY A 194 16.84 17.36 -1.38
N ARG A 195 16.42 17.67 -2.60
CA ARG A 195 15.82 18.98 -2.90
C ARG A 195 14.37 19.02 -2.46
N VAL A 196 14.05 19.89 -1.51
CA VAL A 196 12.66 20.20 -1.11
C VAL A 196 12.22 21.50 -1.78
N ARG A 197 11.27 21.44 -2.71
CA ARG A 197 10.75 22.61 -3.44
C ARG A 197 9.24 22.74 -3.28
N VAL A 198 8.80 23.97 -3.02
CA VAL A 198 7.39 24.34 -3.05
C VAL A 198 7.09 24.94 -4.42
N ARG A 199 6.14 24.37 -5.15
CA ARG A 199 5.80 24.78 -6.52
C ARG A 199 4.32 25.03 -6.66
N GLU A 200 3.96 26.05 -7.41
CA GLU A 200 2.57 26.27 -7.80
C GLU A 200 2.19 25.24 -8.87
N LEU A 201 0.97 24.72 -8.77
CA LEU A 201 0.33 23.91 -9.82
C LEU A 201 -0.74 24.77 -10.50
N PRO A 202 -0.45 25.34 -11.69
CA PRO A 202 -1.41 26.16 -12.42
C PRO A 202 -2.65 25.36 -12.80
N ASN A 203 -3.80 26.04 -12.86
CA ASN A 203 -5.07 25.42 -13.23
C ASN A 203 -5.02 24.74 -14.60
N SER A 204 -4.30 25.35 -15.56
CA SER A 204 -4.10 24.79 -16.91
C SER A 204 -3.32 23.47 -16.91
N VAL A 205 -2.41 23.29 -15.95
CA VAL A 205 -1.64 22.04 -15.78
C VAL A 205 -2.49 21.00 -15.06
N ASN A 206 -3.21 21.40 -14.01
CA ASN A 206 -4.08 20.48 -13.25
C ASN A 206 -5.24 19.93 -14.10
N ALA A 207 -5.74 20.71 -15.06
CA ALA A 207 -6.80 20.31 -15.99
C ALA A 207 -6.39 19.17 -16.96
N LYS A 208 -5.10 18.87 -17.12
CA LYS A 208 -4.62 17.76 -17.96
C LYS A 208 -5.05 16.42 -17.38
N SER A 209 -5.37 15.43 -18.24
CA SER A 209 -5.93 14.13 -17.82
C SER A 209 -5.10 13.39 -16.76
N ASN A 210 -3.79 13.62 -16.74
CA ASN A 210 -2.85 12.91 -15.87
C ASN A 210 -2.56 13.64 -14.55
N TYR A 211 -3.07 14.86 -14.37
CA TYR A 211 -2.91 15.62 -13.12
C TYR A 211 -4.20 15.54 -12.30
N LYS A 212 -5.30 16.20 -12.67
CA LYS A 212 -6.63 16.09 -12.01
C LYS A 212 -6.56 15.88 -10.48
N VAL A 213 -5.72 16.65 -9.81
CA VAL A 213 -5.52 16.52 -8.37
C VAL A 213 -6.54 17.39 -7.65
N SER A 214 -7.18 16.82 -6.64
CA SER A 214 -8.09 17.46 -5.70
C SER A 214 -7.81 16.90 -4.30
N GLY A 215 -7.85 17.76 -3.29
CA GLY A 215 -7.50 17.40 -1.91
C GLY A 215 -5.99 17.25 -1.71
N TYR A 216 -5.63 16.54 -0.63
CA TYR A 216 -4.24 16.26 -0.29
C TYR A 216 -3.86 14.88 -0.83
N SER A 217 -2.76 14.80 -1.59
CA SER A 217 -2.29 13.52 -2.11
C SER A 217 -0.79 13.45 -2.26
N ILE A 218 -0.22 12.26 -2.15
CA ILE A 218 1.20 12.00 -2.41
C ILE A 218 1.29 10.95 -3.51
N ARG A 219 1.96 11.28 -4.60
CA ARG A 219 2.25 10.34 -5.68
C ARG A 219 3.55 9.61 -5.43
N MET A 220 3.49 8.29 -5.42
CA MET A 220 4.62 7.41 -5.12
C MET A 220 4.70 6.25 -6.10
N GLY A 221 5.91 5.78 -6.38
CA GLY A 221 6.18 4.49 -6.99
C GLY A 221 6.38 3.41 -5.93
N LYS A 222 6.38 2.14 -6.37
CA LYS A 222 6.41 0.97 -5.46
C LYS A 222 7.59 0.96 -4.48
N SER A 223 8.74 1.51 -4.88
CA SER A 223 9.95 1.60 -4.07
C SER A 223 9.93 2.72 -3.03
N GLU A 224 9.04 3.71 -3.16
CA GLU A 224 9.05 4.93 -2.33
C GLU A 224 8.00 4.90 -1.20
N LEU A 225 7.38 3.75 -0.93
CA LEU A 225 6.26 3.64 0.03
C LEU A 225 6.64 4.10 1.44
N ARG A 226 7.86 3.77 1.91
CA ARG A 226 8.36 4.17 3.24
C ARG A 226 8.45 5.69 3.35
N GLN A 227 9.06 6.34 2.37
CA GLN A 227 9.21 7.80 2.31
C GLN A 227 7.85 8.50 2.13
N ALA A 228 6.93 7.90 1.37
CA ALA A 228 5.59 8.44 1.17
C ALA A 228 4.75 8.41 2.45
N ASN A 229 4.81 7.32 3.22
CA ASN A 229 4.16 7.23 4.54
C ASN A 229 4.76 8.24 5.52
N ALA A 230 6.10 8.32 5.61
CA ALA A 230 6.75 9.30 6.49
C ALA A 230 6.40 10.75 6.12
N LEU A 231 6.32 11.06 4.82
CA LEU A 231 5.87 12.36 4.35
C LEU A 231 4.40 12.62 4.70
N LYS A 232 3.52 11.63 4.55
CA LYS A 232 2.10 11.72 4.96
C LYS A 232 2.02 12.05 6.45
N ASP A 233 2.56 11.19 7.31
CA ASP A 233 2.44 11.30 8.77
C ASP A 233 3.00 12.63 9.30
N MET A 234 4.15 13.05 8.77
CA MET A 234 4.76 14.33 9.12
C MET A 234 3.91 15.51 8.63
N SER A 235 3.41 15.47 7.39
CA SER A 235 2.63 16.55 6.80
C SER A 235 1.29 16.73 7.52
N GLU A 236 0.57 15.64 7.81
CA GLU A 236 -0.69 15.68 8.54
C GLU A 236 -0.49 16.24 9.93
N LYS A 237 0.53 15.74 10.65
CA LYS A 237 0.85 16.22 12.00
C LYS A 237 1.27 17.69 12.03
N VAL A 238 2.12 18.14 11.10
CA VAL A 238 2.56 19.54 11.11
C VAL A 238 1.42 20.47 10.74
N LEU A 239 0.54 20.07 9.83
CA LEU A 239 -0.62 20.86 9.44
C LEU A 239 -1.67 20.93 10.56
N ASP A 240 -1.95 19.82 11.24
CA ASP A 240 -2.88 19.77 12.37
C ASP A 240 -2.42 20.69 13.52
N ASN A 241 -1.13 20.66 13.85
CA ASN A 241 -0.53 21.58 14.84
C ASN A 241 -0.62 23.07 14.45
N ASN A 242 -0.83 23.36 13.16
CA ASN A 242 -1.03 24.72 12.63
C ASN A 242 -2.51 25.03 12.33
N GLY A 243 -3.44 24.19 12.81
CA GLY A 243 -4.89 24.40 12.68
C GLY A 243 -5.48 24.01 11.33
N PHE A 244 -4.75 23.25 10.51
CA PHE A 244 -5.22 22.75 9.22
C PHE A 244 -5.53 21.26 9.30
N ASN A 245 -6.76 20.86 8.99
CA ASN A 245 -7.10 19.46 8.84
C ASN A 245 -6.74 18.99 7.42
N ALA A 246 -5.74 18.12 7.32
CA ALA A 246 -5.25 17.54 6.08
C ALA A 246 -5.21 16.01 6.20
N ASP A 247 -5.71 15.33 5.18
CA ASP A 247 -5.63 13.86 5.04
C ASP A 247 -5.05 13.53 3.66
N PHE A 248 -3.78 13.16 3.64
CA PHE A 248 -3.04 12.86 2.42
C PHE A 248 -3.34 11.44 1.93
N VAL A 249 -3.92 11.35 0.74
CA VAL A 249 -4.12 10.06 0.07
C VAL A 249 -2.87 9.65 -0.70
N LEU A 250 -2.33 8.47 -0.42
CA LEU A 250 -1.23 7.92 -1.20
C LEU A 250 -1.74 7.38 -2.55
N GLN A 251 -1.19 7.87 -3.64
CA GLN A 251 -1.57 7.49 -5.00
C GLN A 251 -0.38 6.83 -5.73
N PRO A 252 -0.52 5.58 -6.20
CA PRO A 252 0.53 4.96 -7.00
C PRO A 252 0.64 5.65 -8.36
N THR A 253 1.86 5.98 -8.79
CA THR A 253 2.15 6.48 -10.14
C THR A 253 2.79 5.42 -11.01
N ARG A 254 2.49 5.44 -12.31
CA ARG A 254 3.16 4.61 -13.33
C ARG A 254 4.47 5.23 -13.81
N GLN A 255 4.72 6.50 -13.48
CA GLN A 255 5.96 7.18 -13.83
C GLN A 255 7.09 6.66 -12.94
N ARG A 256 8.17 6.20 -13.56
CA ARG A 256 9.36 5.71 -12.84
C ARG A 256 10.26 6.89 -12.50
N THR A 257 10.02 7.51 -11.36
CA THR A 257 10.86 8.58 -10.81
C THR A 257 11.47 8.08 -9.51
N LYS A 258 12.62 7.39 -9.61
CA LYS A 258 13.34 6.91 -8.44
C LYS A 258 13.81 8.08 -7.59
N TRP A 259 13.78 7.92 -6.27
CA TRP A 259 14.23 8.93 -5.30
C TRP A 259 13.49 10.27 -5.42
N TYR A 260 12.22 10.22 -5.82
CA TYR A 260 11.43 11.40 -6.09
C TYR A 260 9.98 11.20 -5.63
N LEU A 261 9.46 12.16 -4.86
CA LEU A 261 8.08 12.18 -4.42
C LEU A 261 7.41 13.51 -4.74
N SER A 262 6.15 13.44 -5.15
CA SER A 262 5.31 14.63 -5.35
C SER A 262 4.16 14.63 -4.37
N ALA A 263 4.13 15.62 -3.49
CA ALA A 263 2.99 15.91 -2.63
C ALA A 263 2.15 17.03 -3.26
N PHE A 264 0.84 16.95 -3.11
CA PHE A 264 -0.12 17.91 -3.63
C PHE A 264 -1.00 18.39 -2.49
N VAL A 265 -1.07 19.71 -2.34
CA VAL A 265 -1.83 20.44 -1.33
C VAL A 265 -2.89 21.24 -2.07
N CYS A 266 -4.07 20.64 -2.25
CA CYS A 266 -5.17 21.21 -3.00
C CYS A 266 -6.50 21.11 -2.23
N PRO A 267 -6.60 21.69 -1.01
CA PRO A 267 -7.84 21.71 -0.24
C PRO A 267 -8.98 22.40 -1.00
#